data_AF-A0A1V5QT92-F1
#
_entry.id   AF-A0A1V5QT92-F1
#
_cell.length_a   1.000
_cell.length_b   1.000
_cell.length_c   1.000
_cell.angle_alpha   90.00
_cell.angle_beta   90.00
_cell.angle_gamma   90.00
#
_symmetry.space_group_name_H-M   'P 1'
#
loop_
_entity.id
_entity.type
_entity.pdbx_description
1 polymer ?
#
loop_
_entity_poly.entity_id
_entity_poly.type
_entity_poly.pdbx_seq_one_letter_code
_entity_poly.pdbx_strand_id
1 'polypeptide(L)'
;MVKQREIQLQQANENLANTREQLNTDINKAYNKIIQSKNLIAVAQKAVSFRKEALKIQLDKKAAGLNTPVDVLNAQSSLAKSEADLYAAQLSYRLALSEMNILEGY
;
A
#
# COMPACT_ATOMS: atom_id res chain seq x y z
N MET A 1 -28.47 -5.26 45.05
CA MET A 1 -27.50 -4.16 44.82
C MET A 1 -26.06 -4.65 44.65
N VAL A 2 -25.50 -5.49 45.53
CA VAL A 2 -24.11 -6.01 45.39
C VAL A 2 -23.94 -6.88 44.12
N LYS A 3 -24.83 -7.87 43.91
CA LYS A 3 -24.80 -8.73 42.71
C LYS A 3 -24.88 -7.97 41.38
N GLN A 4 -25.62 -6.86 41.34
CA GLN A 4 -25.70 -5.99 40.17
C GLN A 4 -24.35 -5.30 39.88
N ARG A 5 -23.66 -4.86 40.94
CA ARG A 5 -22.33 -4.24 40.83
C ARG A 5 -21.26 -5.25 40.42
N GLU A 6 -21.35 -6.47 40.91
CA GLU A 6 -20.45 -7.57 40.50
C GLU A 6 -20.59 -7.90 39.01
N ILE A 7 -21.83 -7.98 38.51
CA ILE A 7 -22.10 -8.19 37.07
C ILE A 7 -21.56 -7.02 36.24
N GLN A 8 -21.76 -5.77 36.68
CA GLN A 8 -21.24 -4.59 35.98
C GLN A 8 -19.70 -4.59 35.94
N LEU A 9 -19.04 -4.96 37.04
CA LEU A 9 -17.58 -5.06 37.09
C LEU A 9 -17.06 -6.17 36.15
N GLN A 10 -17.73 -7.32 36.15
CA GLN A 10 -17.39 -8.42 35.25
C GLN A 10 -17.53 -7.98 33.78
N GLN A 11 -18.64 -7.34 33.40
CA GLN A 11 -18.86 -6.81 32.06
C GLN A 11 -17.80 -5.78 31.67
N ALA A 12 -17.41 -4.89 32.58
CA ALA A 12 -16.36 -3.91 32.33
C ALA A 12 -14.98 -4.57 32.08
N ASN A 13 -14.66 -5.62 32.84
CA ASN A 13 -13.42 -6.39 32.65
C ASN A 13 -13.41 -7.17 31.32
N GLU A 14 -14.52 -7.79 30.96
CA GLU A 14 -14.67 -8.48 29.67
C GLU A 14 -14.54 -7.49 28.50
N ASN A 15 -15.20 -6.33 28.59
CA ASN A 15 -15.07 -5.27 27.58
C ASN A 15 -13.63 -4.75 27.45
N LEU A 16 -12.91 -4.62 28.57
CA LEU A 16 -11.50 -4.23 28.56
C LEU A 16 -10.62 -5.29 27.91
N ALA A 17 -10.85 -6.58 28.21
CA ALA A 17 -10.13 -7.69 27.59
C ALA A 17 -10.35 -7.72 26.07
N ASN A 18 -11.61 -7.62 25.63
CA ASN A 18 -11.97 -7.57 24.21
C ASN A 18 -11.34 -6.38 23.50
N THR A 19 -11.33 -5.19 24.13
CA THR A 19 -10.72 -3.98 23.56
C THR A 19 -9.21 -4.16 23.36
N ARG A 20 -8.52 -4.79 24.32
CA ARG A 20 -7.08 -5.08 24.22
C ARG A 20 -6.76 -6.08 23.11
N GLU A 21 -7.57 -7.14 22.98
CA GLU A 21 -7.40 -8.12 21.91
C GLU A 21 -7.62 -7.51 20.53
N GLN A 22 -8.65 -6.66 20.41
CA GLN A 22 -8.95 -5.93 19.19
C GLN A 22 -7.80 -4.98 18.81
N LEU A 23 -7.27 -4.22 19.78
CA LEU A 23 -6.13 -3.32 19.56
C LEU A 23 -4.89 -4.10 19.08
N ASN A 24 -4.54 -5.21 19.73
CA ASN A 24 -3.43 -6.07 19.31
C ASN A 24 -3.63 -6.60 17.88
N THR A 25 -4.84 -7.01 17.55
CA THR A 25 -5.18 -7.48 16.19
C THR A 25 -5.00 -6.37 15.16
N ASP A 26 -5.45 -5.16 15.48
CA ASP A 26 -5.38 -4.02 14.56
C ASP A 26 -3.94 -3.52 14.37
N ILE A 27 -3.12 -3.50 15.42
CA ILE A 27 -1.68 -3.23 15.33
C ILE A 27 -0.99 -4.22 14.38
N ASN A 28 -1.26 -5.53 14.56
CA ASN A 28 -0.69 -6.56 13.69
C ASN A 28 -1.12 -6.40 12.22
N LYS A 29 -2.39 -6.04 11.97
CA LYS A 29 -2.88 -5.75 10.61
C LYS A 29 -2.20 -4.54 10.00
N ALA A 30 -2.09 -3.43 10.74
CA ALA A 30 -1.44 -2.20 10.28
C ALA A 30 0.03 -2.47 9.93
N TYR A 31 0.76 -3.17 10.82
CA TYR A 31 2.15 -3.56 10.57
C TYR A 31 2.30 -4.40 9.30
N ASN A 32 1.44 -5.40 9.10
CA ASN A 32 1.46 -6.22 7.89
C ASN A 32 1.18 -5.40 6.62
N LYS A 33 0.23 -4.46 6.66
CA LYS A 33 -0.07 -3.54 5.54
C LYS A 33 1.13 -2.66 5.19
N ILE A 34 1.87 -2.17 6.19
CA ILE A 34 3.09 -1.38 5.99
C ILE A 34 4.14 -2.19 5.22
N ILE A 35 4.42 -3.42 5.68
CA ILE A 35 5.43 -4.30 5.04
C ILE A 35 5.00 -4.66 3.61
N GLN A 36 3.74 -5.04 3.40
CA GLN A 36 3.22 -5.38 2.08
C GLN A 36 3.31 -4.20 1.12
N SER A 37 2.88 -3.01 1.55
CA SER A 37 2.93 -1.80 0.70
C SER A 37 4.36 -1.38 0.39
N LYS A 38 5.30 -1.54 1.32
CA LYS A 38 6.73 -1.29 1.08
C LYS A 38 7.31 -2.22 0.01
N ASN A 39 6.96 -3.51 0.06
CA ASN A 39 7.37 -4.48 -0.96
C ASN A 39 6.75 -4.15 -2.32
N LEU A 40 5.48 -3.73 -2.34
CA LEU A 40 4.80 -3.34 -3.57
C LEU A 40 5.45 -2.12 -4.22
N ILE A 41 5.88 -1.13 -3.43
CA ILE A 41 6.65 0.03 -3.93
C ILE A 41 7.92 -0.45 -4.65
N ALA A 42 8.68 -1.37 -4.04
CA ALA A 42 9.90 -1.88 -4.65
C ALA A 42 9.64 -2.62 -5.98
N VAL A 43 8.54 -3.37 -6.07
CA VAL A 43 8.12 -4.02 -7.32
C VAL A 43 7.69 -2.99 -8.37
N ALA A 44 6.88 -2.01 -7.99
CA ALA A 44 6.42 -0.96 -8.89
C ALA A 44 7.57 -0.09 -9.43
N GLN A 45 8.58 0.21 -8.59
CA GLN A 45 9.80 0.90 -9.02
C GLN A 45 10.54 0.12 -10.11
N LYS A 46 10.69 -1.21 -9.95
CA LYS A 46 11.30 -2.06 -10.98
C LYS A 46 10.48 -2.06 -12.26
N ALA A 47 9.15 -2.08 -12.17
CA ALA A 47 8.27 -2.00 -13.33
C ALA A 47 8.43 -0.67 -14.08
N VAL A 48 8.48 0.45 -13.37
CA VAL A 48 8.75 1.78 -13.96
C VAL A 48 10.10 1.78 -14.68
N SER A 49 11.17 1.32 -14.04
CA SER A 49 12.50 1.26 -14.65
C SER A 49 12.51 0.40 -15.92
N PHE A 50 11.84 -0.76 -15.90
CA PHE A 50 11.70 -1.61 -17.07
C PHE A 50 10.94 -0.93 -18.21
N ARG A 51 9.83 -0.24 -17.90
CA ARG A 51 9.05 0.50 -18.91
C ARG A 51 9.79 1.71 -19.48
N LYS A 52 10.65 2.36 -18.70
CA LYS A 52 11.53 3.43 -19.18
C LYS A 52 12.52 2.91 -20.22
N GLU A 53 13.16 1.77 -19.96
CA GLU A 53 14.08 1.15 -20.93
C GLU A 53 13.33 0.69 -22.18
N ALA A 54 12.14 0.10 -22.02
CA ALA A 54 11.30 -0.29 -23.16
C ALA A 54 10.92 0.91 -24.04
N LEU A 55 10.59 2.06 -23.44
CA LEU A 55 10.33 3.30 -24.17
C LEU A 55 11.56 3.78 -24.93
N LYS A 56 12.75 3.74 -24.31
CA LYS A 56 14.01 4.10 -24.95
C LYS A 56 14.25 3.26 -26.21
N ILE A 57 14.06 1.94 -26.13
CA ILE A 57 14.18 1.04 -27.29
C ILE A 57 13.20 1.44 -28.41
N GLN A 58 11.96 1.80 -28.08
CA GLN A 58 11.01 2.23 -29.12
C GLN A 58 11.36 3.58 -29.72
N LEU A 59 11.94 4.50 -28.95
CA LEU A 59 12.43 5.78 -29.47
C LEU A 59 13.63 5.58 -30.42
N ASP A 60 14.56 4.69 -30.07
CA ASP A 60 15.72 4.36 -30.91
C ASP A 60 15.27 3.73 -32.23
N LYS A 61 14.31 2.78 -32.18
CA LYS A 61 13.70 2.20 -33.39
C LYS A 61 13.01 3.27 -34.25
N LYS A 62 12.32 4.23 -33.63
CA LYS A 62 11.67 5.33 -34.36
C LYS A 62 12.68 6.20 -35.07
N ALA A 63 13.79 6.55 -34.41
CA ALA A 63 14.86 7.34 -34.99
C ALA A 63 15.52 6.64 -36.19
N ALA A 64 15.59 5.30 -36.15
CA ALA A 64 16.07 4.48 -37.25
C ALA A 64 15.01 4.18 -38.34
N GLY A 65 13.77 4.65 -38.19
CA GLY A 65 12.66 4.37 -39.12
C GLY A 65 12.15 2.92 -39.07
N LEU A 66 12.43 2.19 -37.98
CA LEU A 66 12.14 0.76 -37.82
C LEU A 66 10.83 0.48 -37.07
N ASN A 67 10.10 1.50 -36.64
CA ASN A 67 8.78 1.35 -36.02
C ASN A 67 7.88 2.56 -36.32
N THR A 68 6.65 2.51 -35.82
CA THR A 68 5.64 3.54 -36.01
C THR A 68 5.55 4.49 -34.81
N PRO A 69 5.00 5.71 -34.99
CA PRO A 69 4.64 6.57 -33.87
C PRO A 69 3.68 5.92 -32.86
N VAL A 70 2.82 5.00 -33.31
CA VAL A 70 1.89 4.26 -32.44
C VAL A 70 2.63 3.34 -31.47
N ASP A 71 3.74 2.71 -31.89
CA ASP A 71 4.57 1.87 -31.03
C ASP A 71 5.18 2.68 -29.87
N VAL A 72 5.62 3.91 -30.16
CA VAL A 72 6.13 4.83 -29.14
C VAL A 72 5.01 5.26 -28.18
N LEU A 73 3.84 5.62 -28.70
CA LEU A 73 2.69 5.99 -27.86
C LEU A 73 2.26 4.85 -26.94
N ASN A 74 2.27 3.62 -27.42
CA ASN A 74 1.97 2.43 -26.61
C ASN A 74 2.99 2.23 -25.48
N ALA A 75 4.28 2.44 -25.77
CA ALA A 75 5.33 2.37 -24.75
C ALA A 75 5.21 3.50 -23.71
N GLN A 76 4.89 4.72 -24.13
CA GLN A 76 4.64 5.85 -23.24
C GLN A 76 3.42 5.60 -22.34
N SER A 77 2.32 5.09 -22.90
CA SER A 77 1.12 4.71 -22.14
C SER A 77 1.43 3.62 -21.10
N SER A 78 2.22 2.62 -21.49
CA SER A 78 2.67 1.57 -20.58
C SER A 78 3.54 2.10 -19.44
N LEU A 79 4.43 3.05 -19.72
CA LEU A 79 5.24 3.73 -18.71
C LEU A 79 4.35 4.55 -17.75
N ALA A 80 3.46 5.38 -18.30
CA ALA A 80 2.54 6.19 -17.50
C ALA A 80 1.68 5.34 -16.56
N LYS A 81 1.21 4.18 -17.03
CA LYS A 81 0.49 3.21 -16.20
C LYS A 81 1.36 2.69 -15.04
N SER A 82 2.59 2.27 -15.31
CA SER A 82 3.49 1.79 -14.24
C SER A 82 3.87 2.90 -13.25
N GLU A 83 3.97 4.15 -13.70
CA GLU A 83 4.18 5.30 -12.80
C GLU A 83 2.95 5.55 -11.92
N ALA A 84 1.73 5.46 -12.47
CA ALA A 84 0.50 5.53 -11.69
C ALA A 84 0.41 4.40 -10.64
N ASP A 85 0.77 3.17 -11.02
CA ASP A 85 0.80 2.03 -10.10
C ASP A 85 1.82 2.25 -8.95
N LEU A 86 2.97 2.86 -9.25
CA LEU A 86 3.95 3.24 -8.22
C LEU A 86 3.39 4.29 -7.25
N TYR A 87 2.71 5.33 -7.76
CA TYR A 87 2.09 6.33 -6.90
C TYR A 87 0.98 5.73 -6.02
N ALA A 88 0.18 4.82 -6.55
CA ALA A 88 -0.82 4.10 -5.78
C ALA A 88 -0.19 3.27 -4.65
N ALA A 89 0.90 2.55 -4.93
CA ALA A 89 1.63 1.79 -3.90
C ALA A 89 2.22 2.70 -2.80
N GLN A 90 2.76 3.86 -3.19
CA GLN A 90 3.28 4.86 -2.25
C GLN A 90 2.18 5.46 -1.36
N LEU A 91 1.00 5.73 -1.93
CA LEU A 91 -0.15 6.22 -1.18
C LEU A 91 -0.62 5.18 -0.16
N SER A 92 -0.77 3.92 -0.58
CA SER A 92 -1.14 2.82 0.31
C SER A 92 -0.18 2.67 1.49
N TYR A 93 1.12 2.82 1.26
CA TYR A 93 2.13 2.79 2.33
C TYR A 93 1.95 3.95 3.33
N ARG A 94 1.69 5.17 2.84
CA ARG A 94 1.44 6.34 3.69
C ARG A 94 0.17 6.20 4.52
N LEU A 95 -0.90 5.65 3.93
CA LEU A 95 -2.14 5.35 4.65
C LEU A 95 -1.91 4.30 5.74
N ALA A 96 -1.16 3.24 5.44
CA ALA A 96 -0.83 2.21 6.43
C ALA A 96 0.01 2.75 7.60
N LEU A 97 0.96 3.66 7.33
CA LEU A 97 1.70 4.36 8.38
C LEU A 97 0.78 5.27 9.23
N SER A 98 -0.15 5.98 8.58
CA SER A 98 -1.13 6.80 9.30
C SER A 98 -2.05 5.96 10.19
N GLU A 99 -2.50 4.79 9.71
CA GLU A 99 -3.31 3.84 10.49
C GLU A 99 -2.54 3.35 11.73
N MET A 100 -1.26 3.00 11.57
CA MET A 100 -0.39 2.62 12.69
C MET A 100 -0.22 3.76 13.71
N ASN A 101 0.06 4.98 13.25
CA ASN A 101 0.23 6.13 14.14
C ASN A 101 -1.04 6.43 14.95
N ILE A 102 -2.21 6.24 14.35
CA ILE A 102 -3.49 6.39 15.07
C ILE A 102 -3.59 5.32 16.16
N LEU A 103 -3.26 4.07 15.86
CA LEU A 103 -3.31 2.96 16.82
C LEU A 103 -2.29 3.10 17.97
N GLU A 104 -1.10 3.67 17.70
CA GLU A 104 -0.08 3.95 18.72
C GLU A 104 -0.41 5.18 19.58
N GLY A 105 -1.28 6.08 19.10
CA GLY A 105 -1.71 7.28 19.82
C GLY A 105 -2.85 7.04 20.82
N TYR A 106 -3.40 5.82 20.88
CA TYR A 106 -4.37 5.35 21.88
C TYR A 106 -3.69 4.48 22.94
#